data_AF-W1YLT4-F1
#
_entry.id   AF-W1YLT4-F1
#
_cell.length_a   1.000
_cell.length_b   1.000
_cell.length_c   1.000
_cell.angle_alpha   90.00
_cell.angle_beta   90.00
_cell.angle_gamma   90.00
#
_symmetry.space_group_name_H-M   'P 1'
#
loop_
_entity.id
_entity.type
_entity.pdbx_description
1 polymer ?
#
loop_
_entity_poly.entity_id
_entity_poly.type
_entity_poly.pdbx_seq_one_letter_code
_entity_poly.pdbx_strand_id
1 'polypeptide(L)' 'EDMIANISYLLNLMDGAGHTDDIDHLGNRRLRCVGELLQNQFRIGLTRMERVVRERMTIQEIESISND' A
#
# COMPACT_ATOMS: atom_id res chain seq x y z
N GLU A 1 17.13 9.64 -2.45
CA GLU A 1 17.25 11.04 -1.99
C GLU A 1 16.02 11.46 -1.17
N ASP A 2 14.81 11.23 -1.68
CA ASP A 2 13.54 11.60 -1.01
C ASP A 2 13.38 11.08 0.44
N MET A 3 13.73 9.81 0.70
CA MET A 3 13.62 9.25 2.06
C MET A 3 14.55 9.98 3.05
N ILE A 4 15.77 10.29 2.64
CA ILE A 4 16.76 10.99 3.48
C ILE A 4 16.33 12.45 3.68
N ALA A 5 15.82 13.09 2.62
CA ALA A 5 15.30 14.46 2.70
C ALA A 5 14.08 14.57 3.63
N ASN A 6 13.14 13.62 3.58
CA ASN A 6 11.98 13.58 4.46
C ASN A 6 12.39 13.44 5.94
N ILE A 7 13.31 12.51 6.23
CA ILE A 7 13.81 12.29 7.59
C ILE A 7 14.56 13.54 8.09
N SER A 8 15.41 14.14 7.25
CA SER A 8 16.14 15.37 7.59
C SER A 8 15.19 16.55 7.85
N TYR A 9 14.18 16.76 7.01
CA TYR A 9 13.16 17.79 7.21
C TYR A 9 12.38 17.57 8.50
N LEU A 10 11.99 16.33 8.82
CA LEU A 10 11.31 16.00 10.06
C LEU A 10 12.16 16.33 11.30
N LEU A 11 13.44 15.99 11.29
CA LEU A 11 14.37 16.29 12.40
C LEU A 11 14.55 17.81 12.58
N ASN A 12 14.75 18.54 11.47
CA ASN A 12 14.84 20.00 11.52
C ASN A 12 13.54 20.63 12.06
N LEU A 13 12.37 20.10 11.68
CA LEU A 13 11.09 20.56 12.19
C LEU A 13 10.96 20.33 13.71
N MET A 14 11.48 19.21 14.23
CA MET A 14 11.55 18.94 15.68
C MET A 14 12.47 19.92 16.41
N ASP A 15 13.56 20.34 15.77
CA ASP A 15 14.49 21.36 16.27
C ASP A 15 13.98 22.79 16.06
N GLY A 16 12.74 22.96 15.59
CA GLY A 16 12.09 24.26 15.37
C GLY A 16 12.49 24.96 14.07
N ALA A 17 13.27 24.31 13.21
CA ALA A 17 13.68 24.79 11.90
C ALA A 17 12.76 24.21 10.81
N GLY A 18 11.70 24.94 10.47
CA GLY A 18 10.75 24.57 9.41
C GLY A 18 9.33 25.02 9.73
N HIS A 19 8.37 24.61 8.91
CA HIS A 19 6.95 24.90 9.12
C HIS A 19 6.12 23.61 9.04
N THR A 20 5.10 23.52 9.91
CA THR A 20 4.09 22.47 9.88
C THR A 20 3.05 22.76 8.82
N ASP A 21 2.58 21.73 8.13
CA ASP A 21 1.56 21.87 7.10
C ASP A 21 0.16 22.07 7.69
N ASP A 22 -0.68 22.84 6.99
CA ASP A 22 -2.12 22.93 7.26
C ASP A 22 -2.83 21.74 6.62
N ILE A 23 -3.27 20.80 7.47
CA ILE A 23 -3.86 19.54 7.04
C ILE A 23 -5.23 19.74 6.35
N ASP A 24 -5.94 20.82 6.67
CA ASP A 24 -7.31 21.04 6.21
C ASP A 24 -7.38 21.76 4.86
N HIS A 25 -6.22 22.20 4.35
CA HIS A 25 -6.14 22.86 3.06
C HIS A 25 -6.74 22.01 1.93
N LEU A 26 -7.65 22.60 1.14
CA LEU A 26 -8.33 21.92 0.03
C LEU A 26 -7.35 21.38 -1.03
N GLY A 27 -6.14 21.94 -1.15
CA GLY A 27 -5.08 21.37 -2.00
C GLY A 27 -4.66 19.94 -1.60
N ASN A 28 -4.86 19.57 -0.32
CA ASN A 28 -4.63 18.22 0.20
C ASN A 28 -5.84 17.29 -0.01
N ARG A 29 -6.93 17.79 -0.60
CA ARG A 29 -8.14 17.00 -0.92
C ARG A 29 -8.12 16.57 -2.38
N ARG A 30 -8.28 15.27 -2.62
CA ARG A 30 -8.44 14.69 -3.96
C ARG A 30 -9.79 14.00 -4.11
N LEU A 31 -10.50 14.30 -5.19
CA LEU A 31 -11.73 13.58 -5.58
C LEU A 31 -11.37 12.20 -6.16
N ARG A 32 -12.12 11.17 -5.75
CA ARG A 32 -12.03 9.83 -6.30
C ARG A 32 -13.32 9.50 -7.03
N CYS A 33 -13.23 9.27 -8.34
CA CYS A 33 -14.38 8.91 -9.16
C CYS A 33 -14.85 7.48 -8.85
N VAL A 34 -16.10 7.16 -9.19
CA VAL A 34 -16.68 5.82 -8.96
C VAL A 34 -15.81 4.70 -9.55
N GLY A 35 -15.21 4.92 -10.72
CA GLY A 35 -14.30 3.97 -11.34
C GLY A 35 -13.04 3.67 -10.52
N GLU A 36 -12.44 4.68 -9.88
CA GLU A 36 -11.27 4.51 -9.00
C GLU A 36 -11.64 3.70 -7.75
N LEU A 37 -12.82 3.98 -7.18
CA LEU A 37 -13.32 3.23 -6.03
C LEU A 37 -13.55 1.76 -6.38
N LEU A 38 -14.22 1.48 -7.50
CA LEU A 38 -14.42 0.11 -7.98
C LEU A 38 -13.09 -0.58 -8.26
N GLN A 39 -12.17 0.07 -8.95
CA GLN A 39 -10.86 -0.50 -9.26
C GLN A 39 -10.08 -0.87 -8.00
N ASN A 40 -10.14 -0.05 -6.94
CA ASN A 40 -9.52 -0.36 -5.66
C ASN A 40 -10.14 -1.61 -5.01
N GLN A 41 -11.48 -1.74 -5.06
CA GLN A 41 -12.15 -2.94 -4.53
C GLN A 41 -11.80 -4.19 -5.32
N PHE A 42 -11.75 -4.12 -6.65
CA PHE A 42 -11.32 -5.23 -7.50
C PHE A 42 -9.86 -5.62 -7.20
N ARG A 43 -8.96 -4.65 -7.04
CA ARG A 43 -7.56 -4.91 -6.69
C ARG A 43 -7.44 -5.70 -5.39
N ILE A 44 -8.13 -5.26 -4.34
CA ILE A 44 -8.14 -5.97 -3.04
C ILE A 44 -8.67 -7.40 -3.20
N GLY A 45 -9.77 -7.56 -3.95
CA GLY A 45 -10.35 -8.88 -4.24
C GLY A 45 -9.39 -9.80 -4.99
N LEU A 46 -8.70 -9.27 -6.00
CA LEU A 46 -7.72 -10.01 -6.80
C LEU A 46 -6.50 -10.41 -5.98
N THR A 47 -5.96 -9.54 -5.13
CA THR A 47 -4.84 -9.90 -4.24
C THR A 47 -5.21 -11.02 -3.27
N ARG A 48 -6.45 -11.05 -2.77
CA ARG A 48 -6.93 -12.17 -1.95
C ARG A 48 -7.04 -13.47 -2.75
N MET A 49 -7.61 -13.39 -3.96
CA MET A 49 -7.71 -14.56 -4.83
C MET A 49 -6.33 -15.09 -5.23
N GLU A 50 -5.38 -14.22 -5.56
CA GLU A 50 -3.99 -14.58 -5.87
C GLU A 50 -3.36 -15.36 -4.72
N ARG A 51 -3.53 -14.88 -3.48
CA ARG A 51 -3.02 -15.56 -2.29
C ARG A 51 -3.61 -16.97 -2.15
N VAL A 52 -4.92 -17.12 -2.29
CA VAL A 52 -5.60 -18.42 -2.19
C VAL A 52 -5.13 -19.38 -3.28
N VAL A 53 -4.96 -18.89 -4.52
CA VAL A 53 -4.43 -19.70 -5.61
C VAL A 53 -3.01 -20.17 -5.30
N ARG A 54 -2.13 -19.28 -4.84
CA ARG A 54 -0.76 -19.62 -4.48
C ARG A 54 -0.70 -20.64 -3.35
N GLU A 55 -1.50 -20.48 -2.30
CA GLU A 55 -1.59 -21.43 -1.20
C GLU A 55 -2.07 -22.81 -1.68
N ARG A 56 -3.06 -22.87 -2.58
CA ARG A 56 -3.54 -24.14 -3.16
C ARG A 56 -2.51 -24.82 -4.04
N MET A 57 -1.74 -24.06 -4.83
CA MET A 57 -0.68 -24.62 -5.67
C MET A 57 0.39 -25.32 -4.83
N THR A 58 0.80 -24.71 -3.72
CA THR A 58 1.78 -25.33 -2.80
C THR A 58 1.25 -26.61 -2.16
N ILE A 59 -0.03 -26.67 -1.77
CA ILE A 59 -0.63 -27.88 -1.17
C ILE A 59 -0.67 -29.03 -2.19
N GLN A 60 -1.11 -28.75 -3.43
CA GLN A 60 -1.19 -29.77 -4.49
C GLN A 60 0.18 -30.34 -4.85
N GLU A 61 1.23 -29.51 -4.86
CA GLU A 61 2.60 -29.95 -5.09
C GLU A 61 3.07 -30.92 -4.00
N ILE A 62 2.80 -30.61 -2.72
CA ILE A 62 3.13 -31.48 -1.59
C ILE A 62 2.40 -32.83 -1.68
N GLU A 63 1.09 -32.82 -1.99
CA GLU A 63 0.31 -34.06 -2.14
C GLU A 63 0.84 -34.94 -3.27
N SER A 64 1.30 -34.36 -4.38
CA SER A 64 1.86 -35.12 -5.49
C SER A 64 3.19 -35.80 -5.14
N ILE A 65 4.08 -35.12 -4.40
CA ILE A 65 5.38 -35.68 -3.97
C ILE A 65 5.20 -36.79 -2.93
N SER A 66 4.19 -36.70 -2.07
CA SER A 66 3.93 -37.72 -1.04
C SER A 66 3.28 -39.00 -1.56
N ASN A 67 2.75 -39.00 -2.78
CA ASN A 67 2.07 -40.16 -3.39
C ASN A 67 2.97 -40.96 -4.36
N ASP A 68 4.23 -40.54 -4.55
CA ASP A 68 5.31 -41.30 -5.20
C ASP A 68 6.22 -41.96 -4.14
#